data_AF-A0A0C3B642-F1
#
_entry.id   AF-A0A0C3B642-F1
#
_cell.length_a   1.000
_cell.length_b   1.000
_cell.length_c   1.000
_cell.angle_alpha   90.00
_cell.angle_beta   90.00
_cell.angle_gamma   90.00
#
_symmetry.space_group_name_H-M   'P 1'
#
loop_
_entity.id
_entity.type
_entity.pdbx_description
1 polymer ?
#
loop_
_entity_poly.entity_id
_entity_poly.type
_entity_poly.pdbx_seq_one_letter_code
_entity_poly.pdbx_strand_id
1 'polypeptide(L)' 'MDPVLQPPLRIAVSSSESISSKNTAQVLSSFLGEYQARDGDAAVNAQMQRLIAALEEESKQK' A
#
# COMPACT_ATOMS: atom_id res chain seq x y z
N MET A 1 7.75 -16.96 -34.50
CA MET A 1 7.18 -16.67 -33.17
C MET A 1 8.19 -15.80 -32.46
N ASP A 2 7.92 -14.50 -32.37
CA ASP A 2 8.82 -13.59 -31.66
C ASP A 2 8.82 -13.95 -30.16
N PRO A 3 9.98 -13.96 -29.51
CA PRO A 3 10.05 -14.27 -28.09
C PRO A 3 9.31 -13.20 -27.29
N VAL A 4 8.46 -13.64 -26.35
CA VAL A 4 7.80 -12.73 -25.40
C VAL A 4 8.87 -12.11 -24.52
N LEU A 5 9.19 -10.84 -24.79
CA LEU A 5 10.29 -10.10 -24.15
C LEU A 5 10.12 -9.95 -22.63
N GLN A 6 8.89 -10.10 -22.11
CA GLN A 6 8.57 -10.09 -20.68
C GLN A 6 7.41 -11.05 -20.38
N PRO A 7 7.68 -12.28 -19.90
CA PRO A 7 6.61 -13.18 -19.47
C PRO A 7 5.85 -12.59 -18.27
N PRO A 8 4.55 -12.91 -18.10
CA PRO A 8 3.77 -12.40 -16.99
C PRO A 8 4.29 -12.89 -15.65
N LEU A 9 4.36 -11.99 -14.66
CA LEU A 9 4.65 -12.32 -13.27
C LEU A 9 3.54 -13.19 -12.69
N ARG A 10 3.91 -14.37 -12.16
CA ARG A 10 2.98 -15.24 -11.43
C ARG A 10 3.09 -14.96 -9.94
N ILE A 11 2.01 -14.45 -9.34
CA ILE A 11 1.91 -14.22 -7.90
C ILE A 11 1.15 -15.39 -7.28
N ALA A 12 1.76 -16.06 -6.30
CA ALA A 12 1.14 -17.11 -5.50
C ALA A 12 1.09 -16.67 -4.04
N VAL A 13 -0.09 -16.75 -3.41
CA VAL A 13 -0.28 -16.34 -2.02
C VAL A 13 0.28 -17.43 -1.09
N SER A 14 1.22 -17.06 -0.22
CA SER A 14 1.79 -17.95 0.79
C SER A 14 1.03 -17.92 2.12
N SER A 15 0.59 -16.74 2.54
CA SER A 15 -0.20 -16.52 3.77
C SER A 15 -0.99 -15.21 3.68
N SER A 16 -2.01 -15.08 4.52
CA SER A 16 -2.78 -13.85 4.70
C SER A 16 -3.23 -13.78 6.16
N GLU A 17 -2.92 -12.67 6.82
CA GLU A 17 -3.26 -12.43 8.21
C GLU A 17 -3.94 -11.08 8.35
N SER A 18 -4.94 -11.01 9.24
CA SER A 18 -5.59 -9.74 9.57
C SER A 18 -4.69 -8.88 10.44
N ILE A 19 -4.52 -7.61 10.07
CA ILE A 19 -3.81 -6.61 10.89
C ILE A 19 -4.78 -5.56 11.41
N SER A 20 -4.45 -4.93 12.54
CA SER A 20 -5.27 -3.86 13.12
C SER A 20 -5.15 -2.57 12.33
N SER A 21 -6.19 -1.72 12.36
CA SER A 21 -6.21 -0.44 11.65
C SER A 21 -5.04 0.47 12.04
N LYS A 22 -4.62 0.44 13.31
CA LYS A 22 -3.42 1.14 13.80
C LYS A 22 -2.14 0.65 13.13
N ASN A 23 -1.98 -0.67 13.01
CA ASN A 23 -0.81 -1.27 12.35
C ASN A 23 -0.83 -0.95 10.84
N THR A 24 -1.99 -1.03 10.20
CA THR A 24 -2.16 -0.67 8.79
C THR A 24 -1.78 0.79 8.53
N ALA A 25 -2.24 1.72 9.37
CA ALA A 25 -1.90 3.15 9.23
C ALA A 25 -0.38 3.39 9.32
N GLN A 26 0.29 2.72 10.27
CA GLN A 26 1.74 2.80 10.42
C GLN A 26 2.48 2.28 9.19
N VAL A 27 2.11 1.09 8.69
CA VAL A 27 2.71 0.48 7.49
C VAL A 27 2.52 1.38 6.26
N LEU A 28 1.31 1.91 6.07
CA LEU A 28 1.01 2.80 4.94
C LEU A 28 1.76 4.13 5.02
N SER A 29 1.94 4.68 6.23
CA SER A 29 2.72 5.91 6.43
C SER A 29 4.19 5.71 6.05
N SER A 30 4.80 4.60 6.49
CA SER A 30 6.17 4.24 6.10
C SER A 30 6.30 4.02 4.60
N PHE A 31 5.37 3.24 4.00
CA PHE A 31 5.34 3.02 2.57
C PHE A 31 5.20 4.34 1.78
N LEU A 32 4.32 5.24 2.21
CA LEU A 32 4.08 6.50 1.54
C LEU A 32 5.32 7.40 1.54
N GLY A 33 6.06 7.45 2.65
CA GLY A 33 7.33 8.18 2.73
C GLY A 33 8.37 7.67 1.72
N GLU A 34 8.51 6.35 1.61
CA GLU A 34 9.42 5.73 0.62
C GLU A 34 8.94 5.93 -0.81
N TYR A 35 7.63 5.82 -1.04
CA TYR A 35 7.02 5.99 -2.36
C TYR A 35 7.17 7.42 -2.88
N GLN A 36 6.97 8.42 -2.02
CA GLN A 36 7.20 9.83 -2.34
C GLN A 36 8.67 10.12 -2.67
N ALA A 37 9.61 9.48 -1.99
CA ALA A 37 11.04 9.64 -2.26
C ALA A 37 11.48 9.08 -3.63
N ARG A 38 10.64 8.29 -4.31
CA ARG A 38 10.90 7.67 -5.62
C ARG A 38 10.08 8.29 -6.76
N ASP A 39 9.71 9.57 -6.66
CA ASP A 39 8.79 10.25 -7.59
C ASP A 39 7.42 9.54 -7.68
N GLY A 40 6.90 9.12 -6.53
CA GLY A 40 5.59 8.49 -6.44
C GLY A 40 4.46 9.37 -6.97
N ASP A 41 3.54 8.77 -7.72
CA ASP A 41 2.39 9.44 -8.32
C ASP A 41 1.55 10.24 -7.29
N ALA A 42 1.26 11.50 -7.63
CA ALA A 42 0.54 12.43 -6.75
C ALA A 42 -0.90 11.99 -6.43
N ALA A 43 -1.60 11.34 -7.36
CA ALA A 43 -2.94 10.82 -7.14
C ALA A 43 -2.91 9.64 -6.15
N VAL A 44 -1.92 8.75 -6.30
CA VAL A 44 -1.70 7.64 -5.36
C VAL A 44 -1.36 8.17 -3.98
N ASN A 45 -0.52 9.21 -3.90
CA ASN A 45 -0.18 9.85 -2.63
C ASN A 45 -1.43 10.39 -1.92
N ALA A 46 -2.28 11.13 -2.64
CA ALA A 46 -3.51 11.69 -2.08
C ALA A 46 -4.49 10.61 -1.61
N GLN A 47 -4.61 9.50 -2.34
CA GLN A 47 -5.44 8.37 -1.96
C GLN A 47 -4.91 7.69 -0.68
N MET A 48 -3.60 7.45 -0.61
CA MET A 48 -2.97 6.84 0.57
C MET A 48 -3.10 7.72 1.80
N GLN A 49 -2.92 9.05 1.67
CA GLN A 49 -3.12 9.99 2.78
C GLN A 49 -4.55 9.96 3.32
N ARG A 50 -5.56 9.92 2.43
CA ARG A 50 -6.96 9.80 2.84
C ARG A 50 -7.25 8.49 3.57
N LEU A 51 -6.66 7.39 3.09
CA LEU A 51 -6.80 6.08 3.72
C LEU A 51 -6.16 6.05 5.11
N ILE A 52 -4.95 6.60 5.27
CA ILE A 52 -4.27 6.70 6.57
C ILE A 52 -5.15 7.50 7.56
N ALA A 53 -5.68 8.65 7.14
CA ALA A 53 -6.55 9.47 7.98
C ALA A 53 -7.83 8.71 8.41
N ALA A 54 -8.44 7.93 7.51
CA ALA A 54 -9.61 7.11 7.82
C ALA A 54 -9.28 5.98 8.82
N LEU A 55 -8.13 5.33 8.67
CA LEU A 55 -7.68 4.27 9.58
C LEU A 55 -7.34 4.80 10.98
N GLU A 56 -6.73 5.99 11.05
CA GLU A 56 -6.47 6.67 12.33
C GLU A 56 -7.77 7.03 13.04
N GLU A 57 -8.76 7.52 12.31
CA GLU A 57 -10.08 7.84 12.88
C GLU A 57 -10.81 6.59 13.38
N GLU A 58 -10.82 5.51 12.61
CA GLU A 58 -11.36 4.21 13.05
C GLU A 58 -10.67 3.72 14.34
N SER A 59 -9.35 3.92 14.43
CA SER A 59 -8.58 3.49 15.61
C SER A 59 -8.87 4.28 16.89
N LYS A 60 -9.39 5.51 16.77
CA LYS A 60 -9.78 6.35 17.91
C LYS A 60 -11.20 6.05 18.42
N GLN A 61 -12.03 5.44 17.58
CA GLN A 61 -13.43 5.11 17.89
C GLN A 61 -13.60 3.72 18.53
N LYS A 62 -12.51 2.94 18.64
CA LYS A 62 -12.43 1.65 19.35
C LYS A 62 -11.79 1.81 20.71
#